data_AF-A0A4Y2F013-F1
#
_entry.id   AF-A0A4Y2F013-F1
#
_cell.length_a   1.000
_cell.length_b   1.000
_cell.length_c   1.000
_cell.angle_alpha   90.00
_cell.angle_beta   90.00
_cell.angle_gamma   90.00
#
_symmetry.space_group_name_H-M   'P 1'
#
loop_
_entity.id
_entity.type
_entity.pdbx_description
1 polymer ?
#
loop_
_entity_poly.entity_id
_entity_poly.type
_entity_poly.pdbx_seq_one_letter_code
_entity_poly.pdbx_strand_id
1 'polypeptide(L)'
;MNPEDERNNVVEYVFQLINRLKRSMELTLDKILEMQTKIKVWYDRKAIRRELFEGDLVLVVSTSKPNKLTIEWKGPGKIDIIRNELCCEFRRKKRLLSSLPC
;
A
#
# COMPACT_ATOMS: atom_id res chain seq x y z
N MET A 1 -5.71 -27.22 51.99
CA MET A 1 -5.09 -27.07 50.66
C MET A 1 -3.66 -26.61 50.89
N ASN A 2 -2.66 -27.24 50.25
CA ASN A 2 -1.27 -26.83 50.42
C ASN A 2 -1.03 -25.52 49.63
N PRO A 3 -0.39 -24.48 50.21
CA PRO A 3 -0.24 -23.19 49.53
C PRO A 3 0.64 -23.25 48.27
N GLU A 4 1.45 -24.29 48.11
CA GLU A 4 2.24 -24.52 46.89
C GLU A 4 1.38 -25.03 45.73
N ASP A 5 0.36 -25.86 45.99
CA ASP A 5 -0.54 -26.40 44.97
C ASP A 5 -1.40 -25.30 44.33
N GLU A 6 -1.81 -24.32 45.13
CA GLU A 6 -2.57 -23.15 44.67
C GLU A 6 -1.73 -22.23 43.77
N ARG A 7 -0.44 -22.03 44.11
CA ARG A 7 0.50 -21.29 43.26
C ARG A 7 0.77 -22.00 41.93
N ASN A 8 0.96 -23.32 41.97
CA ASN A 8 1.16 -24.13 40.78
C ASN A 8 -0.07 -24.07 39.84
N ASN A 9 -1.29 -24.03 40.40
CA ASN A 9 -2.52 -23.87 39.65
C ASN A 9 -2.60 -22.52 38.90
N VAL A 10 -2.18 -21.42 39.55
CA VAL A 10 -2.16 -20.08 38.92
C VAL A 10 -1.16 -20.03 37.76
N VAL A 11 0.03 -20.60 37.93
CA VAL A 11 1.05 -20.64 36.87
C VAL A 11 0.57 -21.45 35.67
N GLU A 12 -0.07 -22.59 35.91
CA GLU A 12 -0.63 -23.42 34.85
C GLU A 12 -1.76 -22.70 34.09
N TYR A 13 -2.65 -22.01 34.81
CA TYR A 13 -3.70 -21.21 34.20
C TYR A 13 -3.14 -20.09 33.31
N VAL A 14 -2.13 -19.35 33.80
CA VAL A 14 -1.48 -18.28 33.04
C VAL A 14 -0.79 -18.84 31.79
N PHE A 15 -0.13 -19.99 31.90
CA PHE A 15 0.50 -20.65 30.76
C PHE A 15 -0.53 -21.07 29.71
N GLN A 16 -1.65 -21.66 30.13
CA GLN A 16 -2.75 -22.00 29.24
C GLN A 16 -3.33 -20.76 28.54
N LEU A 17 -3.48 -19.64 29.26
CA LEU A 17 -3.95 -18.39 28.70
C LEU A 17 -2.99 -17.84 27.63
N ILE A 18 -1.69 -17.82 27.92
CA ILE A 18 -0.66 -17.40 26.94
C ILE A 18 -0.73 -18.27 25.69
N ASN A 19 -0.88 -19.58 25.83
CA ASN A 19 -0.96 -20.49 24.69
C ASN A 19 -2.23 -20.27 23.86
N ARG A 20 -3.36 -19.96 24.51
CA ARG A 20 -4.60 -19.59 23.80
C ARG A 20 -4.42 -18.32 22.99
N LEU A 21 -3.78 -17.29 23.56
CA LEU A 21 -3.50 -16.03 22.86
C LEU A 21 -2.55 -16.21 21.67
N LYS A 22 -1.52 -17.06 21.82
CA LYS A 22 -0.61 -17.39 20.71
C LYS A 22 -1.36 -18.04 19.56
N ARG A 23 -2.23 -19.01 19.84
CA ARG A 23 -3.06 -19.68 18.82
C ARG A 23 -4.02 -18.73 18.13
N SER A 24 -4.66 -17.82 18.86
CA SER A 24 -5.59 -16.84 18.25
C SER A 24 -4.86 -15.84 17.36
N MET A 25 -3.65 -15.45 17.74
CA MET A 25 -2.79 -14.58 16.92
C MET A 25 -2.37 -15.27 15.63
N GLU A 26 -1.90 -16.52 15.71
CA GLU A 26 -1.52 -17.32 14.54
C GLU A 26 -2.69 -17.46 13.55
N LEU A 27 -3.88 -17.81 14.04
CA LEU A 27 -5.09 -17.89 13.22
C LEU A 27 -5.43 -16.56 12.56
N THR A 28 -5.24 -15.45 13.27
CA THR A 28 -5.51 -14.11 12.75
C THR A 28 -4.55 -13.76 11.61
N LEU A 29 -3.26 -14.08 11.77
CA LEU A 29 -2.25 -13.86 10.74
C LEU A 29 -2.54 -14.68 9.47
N ASP A 30 -2.92 -15.95 9.63
CA ASP A 30 -3.30 -16.81 8.52
C ASP A 30 -4.49 -16.24 7.74
N LYS A 31 -5.53 -15.77 8.46
CA LYS A 31 -6.72 -15.19 7.83
C LYS A 31 -6.38 -13.88 7.12
N ILE A 32 -5.53 -13.05 7.71
CA ILE A 32 -5.08 -11.81 7.08
C ILE A 32 -4.36 -12.13 5.76
N LEU A 33 -3.45 -13.10 5.75
CA LEU A 33 -2.70 -13.48 4.55
C LEU A 33 -3.62 -14.09 3.47
N GLU A 34 -4.54 -14.96 3.86
CA GLU A 34 -5.53 -15.56 2.95
C GLU A 34 -6.42 -14.46 2.33
N MET A 35 -6.89 -13.52 3.14
CA MET A 35 -7.71 -12.40 2.67
C MET A 35 -6.93 -11.45 1.77
N GLN A 36 -5.68 -11.10 2.11
CA GLN A 36 -4.80 -10.30 1.26
C GLN A 36 -4.64 -10.95 -0.13
N THR A 37 -4.45 -12.27 -0.17
CA THR A 37 -4.31 -13.02 -1.42
C THR A 37 -5.60 -12.97 -2.25
N LYS A 38 -6.75 -13.21 -1.62
CA LYS A 38 -8.07 -13.13 -2.29
C LYS A 38 -8.35 -11.74 -2.85
N ILE A 39 -8.06 -10.70 -2.05
CA ILE A 39 -8.25 -9.30 -2.44
C ILE A 39 -7.35 -8.96 -3.64
N LYS A 40 -6.06 -9.32 -3.58
CA LYS A 40 -5.11 -9.11 -4.68
C LYS A 40 -5.60 -9.77 -5.96
N VAL A 41 -5.97 -11.05 -5.90
CA VAL A 41 -6.50 -11.77 -7.07
C VAL A 41 -7.75 -11.09 -7.61
N TRP A 42 -8.67 -10.65 -6.74
CA TRP A 42 -9.90 -9.99 -7.18
C TRP A 42 -9.65 -8.67 -7.92
N TYR A 43 -8.75 -7.82 -7.42
CA TYR A 43 -8.37 -6.58 -8.10
C TYR A 43 -7.55 -6.83 -9.38
N ASP A 44 -6.64 -7.81 -9.36
CA ASP A 44 -5.77 -8.14 -10.48
C ASP A 44 -6.52 -8.81 -11.65
N ARG A 45 -7.70 -9.40 -11.42
CA ARG A 45 -8.51 -10.10 -12.46
C ARG A 45 -8.75 -9.29 -13.73
N LYS A 46 -8.87 -7.96 -13.61
CA LYS A 46 -9.08 -7.04 -14.75
C LYS A 46 -7.92 -6.05 -14.91
N ALA A 47 -6.81 -6.27 -14.21
CA ALA A 47 -5.64 -5.44 -14.37
C ALA A 47 -5.03 -5.68 -15.75
N ILE A 48 -4.91 -4.61 -16.53
CA ILE A 48 -4.22 -4.63 -17.81
C ILE A 48 -2.77 -4.26 -17.52
N ARG A 49 -1.83 -5.14 -17.88
CA ARG A 49 -0.40 -4.81 -17.80
C ARG A 49 -0.12 -3.66 -18.75
N ARG A 50 0.39 -2.55 -18.21
CA ARG A 50 0.85 -1.40 -18.98
C ARG A 50 2.35 -1.35 -18.84
N GLU A 51 3.06 -1.55 -19.94
CA GLU A 51 4.48 -1.31 -20.02
C GLU A 51 4.67 0.15 -20.40
N LEU A 52 5.49 0.85 -19.62
CA LEU A 52 5.86 2.24 -19.88
C LEU A 52 7.27 2.24 -20.44
N PHE A 53 7.51 3.12 -21.41
CA PHE A 53 8.81 3.32 -22.02
C PHE A 53 9.24 4.77 -21.92
N GLU A 54 10.56 4.99 -21.96
CA GLU A 54 11.12 6.33 -22.04
C GLU A 54 10.57 7.02 -23.29
N GLY A 55 9.99 8.18 -23.09
CA GLY A 55 9.35 8.96 -24.13
C GLY A 55 7.85 8.80 -24.28
N ASP A 56 7.22 7.87 -23.56
CA ASP A 56 5.76 7.78 -23.51
C ASP A 56 5.15 9.03 -22.88
N LEU A 57 3.97 9.41 -23.39
CA LEU A 57 3.18 10.51 -22.87
C LEU A 57 2.14 9.98 -21.88
N VAL A 58 2.22 10.42 -20.63
CA VAL A 58 1.34 9.93 -19.56
C VAL A 58 0.72 11.08 -18.76
N LEU A 59 -0.48 10.86 -18.23
CA LEU A 59 -1.14 11.79 -17.33
C LEU A 59 -0.73 11.53 -15.89
N VAL A 60 -0.33 12.58 -15.16
CA VAL A 60 0.07 12.46 -13.75
C VAL A 60 -1.05 12.91 -12.83
N VAL A 61 -1.45 12.08 -11.87
CA VAL A 61 -2.40 12.49 -10.82
C VAL A 61 -1.71 13.48 -9.87
N SER A 62 -2.27 14.68 -9.75
CA SER A 62 -1.84 15.68 -8.78
C SER A 62 -2.14 15.20 -7.36
N THR A 63 -1.23 15.32 -6.40
CA THR A 63 -1.53 15.00 -4.98
C THR A 63 -1.98 16.24 -4.18
N SER A 64 -1.77 17.44 -4.72
CA SER A 64 -2.04 18.73 -4.05
C SER A 64 -3.49 19.19 -4.25
N LYS A 65 -4.48 18.37 -3.88
CA LYS A 65 -5.90 18.71 -4.11
C LYS A 65 -6.56 19.24 -2.82
N PRO A 66 -7.41 20.27 -2.93
CA PRO A 66 -8.17 20.78 -1.78
C PRO A 66 -9.31 19.83 -1.36
N ASN A 67 -9.83 18.98 -2.27
CA ASN A 67 -10.91 18.04 -2.01
C ASN A 67 -10.51 16.60 -2.37
N LYS A 68 -10.77 15.66 -1.45
CA LYS A 68 -10.45 14.23 -1.57
C LYS A 68 -11.21 13.52 -2.70
N LEU A 69 -12.38 14.03 -3.09
CA LEU A 69 -13.25 13.43 -4.09
C LEU A 69 -12.95 13.90 -5.52
N THR A 70 -12.27 15.04 -5.67
CA THR A 70 -11.93 15.57 -7.00
C THR A 70 -10.63 14.95 -7.47
N ILE A 71 -10.61 14.35 -8.66
CA ILE A 71 -9.36 13.85 -9.27
C ILE A 71 -8.84 14.86 -10.29
N GLU A 72 -7.72 15.52 -9.97
CA GLU A 72 -6.99 16.38 -10.91
C GLU A 72 -5.87 15.60 -11.61
N TRP A 73 -5.95 15.51 -12.94
CA TRP A 73 -4.91 14.98 -13.83
C TRP A 73 -4.14 16.13 -14.47
N LYS A 74 -2.81 16.09 -14.41
CA LYS A 74 -1.92 17.13 -14.94
C LYS A 74 -1.21 16.62 -16.18
N GLY A 75 -1.68 17.11 -17.34
CA GLY A 75 -1.02 17.12 -18.65
C GLY A 75 -0.45 15.79 -19.15
N PRO A 76 -0.16 15.67 -20.45
CA PRO A 76 0.72 14.61 -20.92
C PRO A 76 2.17 15.00 -20.57
N GLY A 77 2.73 14.37 -19.55
CA GLY A 77 4.15 14.41 -19.23
C GLY A 77 4.90 13.34 -20.02
N LYS A 78 6.02 13.71 -20.64
CA LYS A 78 6.92 12.75 -21.28
C LYS A 78 7.78 12.09 -20.20
N ILE A 79 7.82 10.76 -20.17
CA ILE A 79 8.73 10.02 -19.30
C ILE A 79 10.16 10.22 -19.80
N ASP A 80 11.05 10.71 -18.94
CA ASP A 80 12.46 10.87 -19.32
C ASP A 80 13.31 9.68 -18.90
N ILE A 81 13.07 9.14 -17.70
CA ILE A 81 13.82 8.02 -17.15
C ILE A 81 12.87 7.10 -16.41
N ILE A 82 12.98 5.79 -16.64
CA ILE A 82 12.28 4.75 -15.87
C ILE A 82 13.25 4.20 -14.84
N ARG A 83 12.99 4.43 -13.55
CA ARG A 83 13.84 3.88 -12.47
C ARG A 83 13.51 2.44 -12.15
N ASN A 84 12.23 2.10 -12.17
CA ASN A 84 11.72 0.73 -12.03
C ASN A 84 10.29 0.68 -12.60
N GLU A 85 9.65 -0.49 -12.52
CA GLU A 85 8.30 -0.74 -13.03
C GLU A 85 7.22 0.24 -12.51
N LEU A 86 7.44 0.89 -11.36
CA LEU A 86 6.46 1.76 -10.70
C LEU A 86 6.92 3.22 -10.56
N CYS A 87 8.14 3.55 -10.97
CA CYS A 87 8.74 4.86 -10.70
C CYS A 87 9.35 5.46 -11.96
N CYS A 88 8.68 6.49 -12.46
CA CYS A 88 9.11 7.26 -13.63
C CYS A 88 9.51 8.67 -13.19
N GLU A 89 10.57 9.20 -13.79
CA GLU A 89 10.99 10.59 -13.60
C GLU A 89 10.54 11.46 -14.78
N PHE A 90 10.02 12.62 -14.41
CA PHE A 90 9.57 13.64 -15.35
C PHE A 90 10.42 14.89 -15.14
N ARG A 91 11.12 15.34 -16.19
CA ARG A 91 11.74 16.65 -16.20
C ARG A 91 10.62 17.67 -16.31
N ARG A 92 10.38 18.40 -15.22
CA ARG A 92 9.54 19.59 -15.26
C ARG A 92 10.17 20.57 -16.24
N LYS A 93 9.55 20.79 -17.40
CA LYS A 93 9.80 22.01 -18.15
C LYS A 93 9.49 23.17 -17.20
N LYS A 94 10.51 23.97 -16.85
CA LYS A 94 10.27 25.29 -16.27
C LYS A 94 9.35 25.99 -17.27
N ARG A 95 8.18 26.40 -16.81
CA ARG A 95 7.34 27.35 -17.55
C ARG A 95 8.25 28.57 -17.75
N LEU A 96 8.82 28.72 -18.94
CA LEU A 96 9.22 30.04 -19.39
C LEU A 96 7.90 30.80 -19.39
N LEU A 97 7.72 31.73 -18.45
CA LEU A 97 6.70 32.74 -18.61
C LEU A 97 7.08 33.43 -19.92
N SER A 98 6.45 33.03 -21.02
CA SER A 98 6.40 33.85 -22.21
C SER A 98 5.57 35.05 -21.80
N SER A 99 6.24 36.08 -21.29
CA SER A 99 5.77 37.44 -21.45
C SER A 99 5.57 37.64 -22.94
N LEU A 100 4.32 37.72 -23.39
CA LEU A 100 4.02 38.32 -24.68
C LEU A 100 2.95 39.39 -24.50
N PRO A 101 3.07 40.48 -25.28
CA PRO A 101 2.51 41.78 -24.97
C PRO A 101 1.11 41.94 -25.56
N CYS A 102 0.30 42.74 -24.88
CA CYS A 102 -0.63 43.73 -25.44
C CYS A 102 -0.86 44.78 -24.34
#